data_AF-A0A2Z6QW18-F1
#
_entry.id   AF-A0A2Z6QW18-F1
#
_cell.length_a   1.000
_cell.length_b   1.000
_cell.length_c   1.000
_cell.angle_alpha   90.00
_cell.angle_beta   90.00
_cell.angle_gamma   90.00
#
_symmetry.space_group_name_H-M   'P 1'
#
loop_
_entity.id
_entity.type
_entity.pdbx_description
1 polymer ?
#
loop_
_entity_poly.entity_id
_entity_poly.type
_entity_poly.pdbx_seq_one_letter_code
_entity_poly.pdbx_strand_id
1 'polypeptide(L)'
;MLNQIIKRSIFPVTGSLPIFRLNIREQKTISLQKYFSTIQEQISPLPPDKPKANEITTMIQPIGKSQYYFNTYKIVKDLEVQGFTRGQAEAIMRGMEALLINGFKTHSKLLSKADLENETYLFQASLSDLRIEMQIIRKNSLVDLSSENSLIQREVSSLHQKLQDDIGKMRHFIQLDINNYKADIREEQKKKELNIQRIDNKFTISSGDVRTDIEALKWETTRMALMGLFGLAVFSFGIMFFTSNKKSKEISSEVSASKNGNTNS
;
A
#
# COMPACT_ATOMS: atom_id res chain seq x y z
N MET A 1 -43.81 -14.16 37.25
CA MET A 1 -42.73 -13.40 36.58
C MET A 1 -41.40 -14.08 36.90
N LEU A 2 -40.39 -13.95 36.03
CA LEU A 2 -39.04 -14.55 36.14
C LEU A 2 -38.81 -15.97 35.59
N ASN A 3 -39.32 -16.31 34.39
CA ASN A 3 -38.78 -17.50 33.70
C ASN A 3 -38.85 -17.46 32.15
N GLN A 4 -38.38 -16.35 31.55
CA GLN A 4 -38.22 -16.24 30.09
C GLN A 4 -36.97 -15.42 29.67
N ILE A 5 -35.90 -15.40 30.46
CA ILE A 5 -34.67 -14.68 30.11
C ILE A 5 -33.42 -15.54 30.34
N ILE A 6 -33.44 -16.84 29.98
CA ILE A 6 -32.19 -17.63 29.89
C ILE A 6 -32.33 -18.70 28.79
N LYS A 7 -32.53 -18.29 27.54
CA LYS A 7 -32.22 -19.15 26.38
C LYS A 7 -31.82 -18.28 25.20
N ARG A 8 -30.52 -17.97 25.12
CA ARG A 8 -29.68 -17.83 23.91
C ARG A 8 -28.41 -17.03 24.22
N SER A 9 -27.45 -17.66 24.87
CA SER A 9 -26.04 -17.25 24.84
C SER A 9 -25.18 -18.47 24.50
N ILE A 10 -25.23 -18.87 23.23
CA ILE A 10 -24.22 -19.75 22.66
C ILE A 10 -23.86 -19.12 21.32
N PHE A 11 -22.83 -18.29 21.32
CA PHE A 11 -22.13 -17.88 20.11
C PHE A 11 -20.90 -18.78 19.97
N PRO A 12 -20.80 -19.65 18.94
CA PRO A 12 -19.52 -20.21 18.58
C PRO A 12 -18.67 -19.14 17.88
N VAL A 13 -17.44 -19.00 18.37
CA VAL A 13 -16.34 -18.25 17.77
C VAL A 13 -15.87 -19.02 16.54
N THR A 14 -16.36 -18.70 15.35
CA THR A 14 -15.73 -19.05 14.06
C THR A 14 -16.12 -18.04 13.00
N GLY A 15 -15.11 -17.57 12.26
CA GLY A 15 -15.17 -16.37 11.43
C GLY A 15 -16.21 -16.38 10.31
N SER A 16 -16.94 -15.27 10.25
CA SER A 16 -17.18 -14.48 9.04
C SER A 16 -18.00 -13.27 9.50
N LEU A 17 -17.38 -12.08 9.53
CA LEU A 17 -18.14 -10.84 9.68
C LEU A 17 -19.18 -10.81 8.54
N PRO A 18 -20.47 -10.61 8.82
CA PRO A 18 -21.42 -10.38 7.76
C PRO A 18 -21.02 -9.07 7.09
N ILE A 19 -20.37 -9.18 5.93
CA ILE A 19 -20.24 -8.08 5.00
C ILE A 19 -21.68 -7.74 4.62
N PHE A 20 -22.26 -6.76 5.32
CA PHE A 20 -23.40 -6.01 4.79
C PHE A 20 -22.90 -5.33 3.52
N ARG A 21 -22.95 -6.06 2.40
CA ARG A 21 -22.90 -5.47 1.07
C ARG A 21 -24.22 -4.76 0.89
N LEU A 22 -24.32 -3.56 1.47
CA LEU A 22 -25.31 -2.60 1.02
C LEU A 22 -24.96 -2.33 -0.44
N ASN A 23 -25.84 -2.82 -1.31
CA ASN A 23 -25.80 -2.61 -2.74
C ASN A 23 -25.65 -1.10 -2.95
N ILE A 24 -24.45 -0.63 -3.33
CA ILE A 24 -24.12 0.80 -3.44
C ILE A 24 -25.10 1.49 -4.39
N ARG A 25 -25.70 0.74 -5.33
CA ARG A 25 -26.75 1.21 -6.21
C ARG A 25 -28.04 1.57 -5.48
N GLU A 26 -28.46 0.79 -4.47
CA GLU A 26 -29.66 1.07 -3.68
C GLU A 26 -29.44 2.18 -2.65
N GLN A 27 -28.27 2.24 -2.00
CA GLN A 27 -27.89 3.38 -1.15
C GLN A 27 -27.83 4.68 -1.96
N LYS A 28 -27.29 4.65 -3.18
CA LYS A 28 -27.26 5.81 -4.08
C LYS A 28 -28.66 6.23 -4.53
N THR A 29 -29.59 5.29 -4.78
CA THR A 29 -30.97 5.65 -5.16
C THR A 29 -31.77 6.18 -3.97
N ILE A 30 -31.60 5.64 -2.77
CA ILE A 30 -32.32 6.07 -1.55
C ILE A 30 -31.81 7.43 -1.09
N SER A 31 -30.49 7.68 -1.16
CA SER A 31 -29.93 8.99 -0.86
C SER A 31 -30.41 10.02 -1.88
N LEU A 32 -30.30 9.74 -3.18
CA LEU A 32 -30.77 10.66 -4.23
C LEU A 32 -32.28 10.92 -4.16
N GLN A 33 -33.12 9.93 -3.88
CA GLN A 33 -34.57 10.12 -3.69
C GLN A 33 -34.88 10.99 -2.47
N LYS A 34 -34.23 10.75 -1.34
CA LYS A 34 -34.38 11.56 -0.13
C LYS A 34 -33.85 12.99 -0.34
N TYR A 35 -32.80 13.15 -1.14
CA TYR A 35 -32.33 14.47 -1.55
C TYR A 35 -33.31 15.13 -2.50
N PHE A 36 -33.88 14.43 -3.49
CA PHE A 36 -34.92 14.98 -4.37
C PHE A 36 -36.16 15.45 -3.58
N SER A 37 -36.62 14.68 -2.59
CA SER A 37 -37.74 15.11 -1.74
C SER A 37 -37.37 16.29 -0.82
N THR A 38 -36.16 16.30 -0.28
CA THR A 38 -35.65 17.41 0.57
C THR A 38 -35.42 18.68 -0.25
N ILE A 39 -35.02 18.55 -1.52
CA ILE A 39 -34.86 19.63 -2.50
C ILE A 39 -36.24 20.18 -2.88
N GLN A 40 -37.25 19.32 -3.03
CA GLN A 40 -38.65 19.73 -3.26
C GLN A 40 -39.25 20.51 -2.07
N GLU A 41 -38.84 20.16 -0.85
CA GLU A 41 -39.38 20.75 0.40
C GLU A 41 -38.63 22.03 0.84
N GLN A 42 -37.32 22.11 0.58
CA GLN A 42 -36.48 23.29 0.91
C GLN A 42 -36.41 24.34 -0.20
N ILE A 43 -36.77 23.96 -1.44
CA ILE A 43 -36.97 24.88 -2.57
C ILE A 43 -38.47 25.01 -2.75
N SER A 44 -39.17 25.53 -1.74
CA SER A 44 -40.35 26.32 -2.08
C SER A 44 -39.80 27.46 -2.93
N PRO A 45 -40.17 27.59 -4.21
CA PRO A 45 -39.86 28.80 -4.93
C PRO A 45 -40.45 29.91 -4.05
N LEU A 46 -39.63 30.87 -3.61
CA LEU A 46 -40.24 32.16 -3.34
C LEU A 46 -40.86 32.49 -4.70
N PRO A 47 -42.21 32.55 -4.81
CA PRO A 47 -42.79 32.97 -6.06
C PRO A 47 -42.13 34.32 -6.33
N PRO A 48 -41.61 34.63 -7.53
CA PRO A 48 -41.61 36.03 -7.91
C PRO A 48 -43.04 36.47 -7.60
N ASP A 49 -43.18 37.45 -6.70
CA ASP A 49 -44.48 37.92 -6.21
C ASP A 49 -45.40 37.91 -7.42
N LYS A 50 -46.40 37.01 -7.41
CA LYS A 50 -47.39 37.02 -8.50
C LYS A 50 -47.86 38.47 -8.50
N PRO A 51 -47.80 39.22 -9.62
CA PRO A 51 -48.50 40.49 -9.67
C PRO A 51 -49.89 40.15 -9.17
N LYS A 52 -50.31 40.79 -8.06
CA LYS A 52 -51.49 40.40 -7.29
C LYS A 52 -52.58 40.04 -8.29
N ALA A 53 -52.95 38.75 -8.37
CA ALA A 53 -53.95 38.27 -9.32
C ALA A 53 -55.33 38.93 -9.09
N ASN A 54 -55.44 39.74 -8.04
CA ASN A 54 -56.59 40.50 -7.61
C ASN A 54 -56.67 41.90 -8.25
N GLU A 55 -55.67 42.33 -9.04
CA GLU A 55 -55.73 43.60 -9.79
C GLU A 55 -55.87 43.41 -11.30
N ILE A 56 -55.58 42.22 -11.85
CA ILE A 56 -55.66 41.96 -13.30
C ILE A 56 -57.11 41.72 -13.76
N THR A 57 -58.03 41.34 -12.88
CA THR A 57 -59.47 41.22 -13.24
C THR A 57 -60.20 42.57 -13.25
N THR A 58 -59.61 43.65 -12.70
CA THR A 58 -60.30 44.96 -12.61
C THR A 58 -59.89 45.94 -13.72
N MET A 59 -59.00 45.56 -14.63
CA MET A 59 -58.52 46.45 -15.70
C MET A 59 -58.88 45.97 -17.12
N ILE A 60 -59.80 45.02 -17.27
CA ILE A 60 -60.67 44.99 -18.45
C ILE A 60 -61.96 45.73 -18.08
N GLN A 61 -61.83 47.00 -17.71
CA GLN A 61 -62.93 47.91 -17.96
C GLN A 61 -63.04 47.99 -19.48
N PRO A 62 -64.22 47.73 -20.09
CA PRO A 62 -64.42 48.16 -21.48
C PRO A 62 -64.05 49.64 -21.48
N ILE A 63 -63.12 50.06 -22.33
CA ILE A 63 -62.65 51.45 -22.46
C ILE A 63 -63.88 52.36 -22.38
N GLY A 64 -64.09 52.91 -21.19
CA GLY A 64 -65.33 53.53 -20.80
C GLY A 64 -65.36 54.87 -21.47
N LYS A 65 -66.12 54.94 -22.58
CA LYS A 65 -66.19 56.06 -23.51
C LYS A 65 -64.86 56.22 -24.26
N SER A 66 -64.91 56.16 -25.58
CA SER A 66 -63.86 56.73 -26.42
C SER A 66 -63.69 58.19 -26.00
N GLN A 67 -62.73 58.46 -25.12
CA GLN A 67 -62.27 59.82 -24.89
C GLN A 67 -61.71 60.24 -26.25
N TYR A 68 -62.52 60.97 -27.02
CA TYR A 68 -62.15 61.49 -28.32
C TYR A 68 -61.06 62.54 -28.04
N TYR A 69 -59.81 62.11 -27.93
CA TYR A 69 -58.67 62.99 -27.60
C TYR A 69 -58.46 64.06 -28.69
N PHE A 70 -59.06 63.87 -29.86
CA PHE A 70 -58.90 64.73 -31.02
C PHE A 70 -60.25 65.20 -31.57
N ASN A 71 -60.71 66.37 -31.14
CA ASN A 71 -61.95 66.97 -31.66
C ASN A 71 -61.64 67.80 -32.91
N THR A 72 -61.71 67.15 -34.06
CA THR A 72 -61.54 67.73 -35.40
C THR A 72 -62.37 69.00 -35.60
N TYR A 73 -63.63 69.01 -35.15
CA TYR A 73 -64.53 70.15 -35.35
C TYR A 73 -64.08 71.37 -34.53
N LYS A 74 -63.71 71.18 -33.26
CA LYS A 74 -63.24 72.26 -32.39
C LYS A 74 -61.95 72.88 -32.91
N ILE A 75 -61.00 72.06 -33.38
CA ILE A 75 -59.73 72.54 -33.94
C ILE A 75 -59.96 73.41 -35.17
N VAL A 76 -60.81 72.95 -36.09
CA VAL A 76 -61.12 73.74 -37.30
C VAL A 76 -61.86 75.01 -36.93
N LYS A 77 -62.76 74.98 -35.94
CA LYS A 77 -63.50 76.16 -35.49
C LYS A 77 -62.60 77.19 -34.80
N ASP A 78 -61.67 76.75 -33.97
CA ASP A 78 -60.71 77.62 -33.30
C ASP A 78 -59.75 78.27 -34.31
N LEU A 79 -59.34 77.52 -35.36
CA LEU A 79 -58.54 78.06 -36.46
C LEU A 79 -59.29 79.08 -37.31
N GLU A 80 -60.59 78.86 -37.58
CA GLU A 80 -61.43 79.87 -38.25
C GLU A 80 -61.53 81.17 -37.45
N VAL A 81 -61.67 81.08 -36.12
CA VAL A 81 -61.76 82.26 -35.23
C VAL A 81 -60.43 83.04 -35.22
N GLN A 82 -59.30 82.37 -35.44
CA GLN A 82 -57.99 83.01 -35.54
C GLN A 82 -57.65 83.54 -36.95
N GLY A 83 -58.61 83.55 -37.87
CA GLY A 83 -58.46 84.19 -39.19
C GLY A 83 -58.00 83.26 -40.31
N PHE A 84 -57.93 81.94 -40.09
CA PHE A 84 -57.67 80.98 -41.16
C PHE A 84 -58.94 80.72 -41.98
N THR A 85 -58.77 80.57 -43.30
CA THR A 85 -59.88 80.13 -44.15
C THR A 85 -60.23 78.68 -43.84
N ARG A 86 -61.51 78.30 -44.03
CA ARG A 86 -61.99 76.93 -43.75
C ARG A 86 -61.15 75.85 -44.47
N GLY A 87 -60.76 76.08 -45.72
CA GLY A 87 -59.90 75.17 -46.47
C GLY A 87 -58.50 74.99 -45.85
N GLN A 88 -57.89 76.07 -45.38
CA GLN A 88 -56.59 76.03 -44.69
C GLN A 88 -56.69 75.34 -43.32
N ALA A 89 -57.74 75.66 -42.55
CA ALA A 89 -57.97 75.06 -41.25
C ALA A 89 -58.21 73.54 -41.35
N GLU A 90 -58.94 73.07 -42.36
CA GLU A 90 -59.12 71.65 -42.63
C GLU A 90 -57.84 70.94 -43.11
N ALA A 91 -56.98 71.62 -43.87
CA ALA A 91 -55.71 71.05 -44.31
C ALA A 91 -54.75 70.85 -43.12
N ILE A 92 -54.66 71.84 -42.23
CA ILE A 92 -53.84 71.76 -41.01
C ILE A 92 -54.38 70.66 -40.08
N MET A 93 -55.70 70.59 -39.89
CA MET A 93 -56.32 69.55 -39.07
C MET A 93 -56.01 68.15 -39.62
N ARG A 94 -56.16 67.93 -40.94
CA ARG A 94 -55.83 66.65 -41.58
C ARG A 94 -54.35 66.29 -41.43
N GLY A 95 -53.45 67.27 -41.51
CA GLY A 95 -52.02 67.08 -41.23
C GLY A 95 -51.76 66.65 -39.78
N MET A 96 -52.41 67.31 -38.82
CA MET A 96 -52.28 66.98 -37.39
C MET A 96 -52.89 65.60 -37.07
N GLU A 97 -54.02 65.26 -37.68
CA GLU A 97 -54.64 63.93 -37.58
C GLU A 97 -53.68 62.85 -38.10
N ALA A 98 -53.06 63.05 -39.27
CA ALA A 98 -52.09 62.12 -39.83
C ALA A 98 -50.85 61.93 -38.94
N LEU A 99 -50.32 63.01 -38.36
CA LEU A 99 -49.20 62.94 -37.41
C LEU A 99 -49.57 62.20 -36.12
N LEU A 100 -50.77 62.42 -35.59
CA LEU A 100 -51.25 61.71 -34.39
C LEU A 100 -51.49 60.23 -34.65
N ILE A 101 -52.08 59.86 -35.79
CA ILE A 101 -52.25 58.45 -36.19
C ILE A 101 -50.90 57.76 -36.31
N ASN A 102 -49.90 58.42 -36.93
CA ASN A 102 -48.55 57.90 -37.05
C ASN A 102 -47.84 57.78 -35.69
N GLY A 103 -48.03 58.76 -34.80
CA GLY A 103 -47.53 58.74 -33.43
C GLY A 103 -48.12 57.59 -32.61
N PHE A 104 -49.44 57.39 -32.69
CA PHE A 104 -50.13 56.30 -31.99
C PHE A 104 -49.70 54.92 -32.51
N LYS A 105 -49.54 54.77 -33.84
CA LYS A 105 -49.01 53.55 -34.47
C LYS A 105 -47.56 53.25 -34.06
N THR A 106 -46.77 54.27 -33.75
CA THR A 106 -45.41 54.10 -33.23
C THR A 106 -45.44 53.77 -31.74
N HIS A 107 -46.34 54.39 -30.98
CA HIS A 107 -46.54 54.09 -29.57
C HIS A 107 -47.10 52.69 -29.31
N SER A 108 -47.90 52.14 -30.24
CA SER A 108 -48.34 50.74 -30.17
C SER A 108 -47.21 49.74 -30.50
N LYS A 109 -46.09 50.19 -31.07
CA LYS A 109 -44.87 49.39 -31.26
C LYS A 109 -43.89 49.50 -30.09
N LEU A 110 -44.03 50.53 -29.25
CA LEU A 110 -43.36 50.56 -27.96
C LEU A 110 -44.06 49.53 -27.08
N LEU A 111 -43.30 48.53 -26.63
CA LEU A 111 -43.78 47.43 -25.79
C LEU A 111 -44.73 47.96 -24.72
N SER A 112 -45.90 47.35 -24.63
CA SER A 112 -46.83 47.68 -23.56
C SER A 112 -46.14 47.40 -22.23
N LYS A 113 -46.47 48.17 -21.18
CA LYS A 113 -45.95 47.90 -19.83
C LYS A 113 -46.23 46.45 -19.41
N ALA A 114 -47.37 45.90 -19.85
CA ALA A 114 -47.74 44.51 -19.63
C ALA A 114 -46.80 43.50 -20.32
N ASP A 115 -46.35 43.80 -21.55
CA ASP A 115 -45.42 42.92 -22.28
C ASP A 115 -44.04 42.92 -21.60
N LEU A 116 -43.57 44.09 -21.17
CA LEU A 116 -42.31 44.22 -20.43
C LEU A 116 -42.36 43.47 -19.09
N GLU A 117 -43.46 43.57 -18.35
CA GLU A 117 -43.66 42.84 -17.09
C GLU A 117 -43.69 41.31 -17.30
N ASN A 118 -44.35 40.85 -18.37
CA ASN A 118 -44.38 39.43 -18.72
C ASN A 118 -43.00 38.88 -19.12
N GLU A 119 -42.26 39.60 -19.97
CA GLU A 119 -40.89 39.21 -20.34
C GLU A 119 -39.95 39.22 -19.13
N THR A 120 -40.11 40.21 -18.24
CA THR A 120 -39.36 40.25 -16.97
C THR A 120 -39.68 39.06 -16.07
N TYR A 121 -40.95 38.65 -16.01
CA TYR A 121 -41.38 37.47 -15.28
C TYR A 121 -40.76 36.18 -15.85
N LEU A 122 -40.82 35.97 -17.16
CA LEU A 122 -40.21 34.81 -17.82
C LEU A 122 -38.70 34.77 -17.60
N PHE A 123 -38.04 35.92 -17.65
CA PHE A 123 -36.62 36.03 -17.36
C PHE A 123 -36.31 35.65 -15.90
N GLN A 124 -37.06 36.18 -14.94
CA GLN A 124 -36.88 35.82 -13.53
C GLN A 124 -37.14 34.34 -13.24
N ALA A 125 -38.14 33.74 -13.90
CA ALA A 125 -38.40 32.31 -13.81
C ALA A 125 -37.20 31.49 -14.33
N SER A 126 -36.68 31.81 -15.51
CA SER A 126 -35.51 31.11 -16.07
C SER A 126 -34.23 31.29 -15.22
N LEU A 127 -34.04 32.45 -14.58
CA LEU A 127 -32.94 32.66 -13.63
C LEU A 127 -33.10 31.82 -12.36
N SER A 128 -34.33 31.64 -11.87
CA SER A 128 -34.61 30.76 -10.74
C SER A 128 -34.29 29.30 -11.10
N ASP A 129 -34.69 28.85 -12.29
CA ASP A 129 -34.40 27.49 -12.76
C ASP A 129 -32.89 27.26 -12.90
N LEU A 130 -32.15 28.20 -13.50
CA LEU A 130 -30.70 28.14 -13.59
C LEU A 130 -30.03 28.08 -12.21
N ARG A 131 -30.53 28.85 -11.24
CA ARG A 131 -30.01 28.83 -9.87
C ARG A 131 -30.22 27.47 -9.20
N ILE A 132 -31.38 26.85 -9.40
CA ILE A 132 -31.69 25.52 -8.89
C ILE A 132 -30.77 24.49 -9.54
N GLU A 133 -30.64 24.51 -10.87
CA GLU A 133 -29.74 23.62 -11.61
C GLU A 133 -28.30 23.75 -11.12
N MET A 134 -27.79 24.97 -10.98
CA MET A 134 -26.46 25.22 -10.43
C MET A 134 -26.30 24.70 -9.00
N GLN A 135 -27.33 24.83 -8.15
CA GLN A 135 -27.31 24.30 -6.79
C GLN A 135 -27.26 22.77 -6.79
N ILE A 136 -28.02 22.11 -7.68
CA ILE A 136 -28.01 20.66 -7.87
C ILE A 136 -26.62 20.19 -8.33
N ILE A 137 -26.05 20.83 -9.36
CA ILE A 137 -24.72 20.49 -9.87
C ILE A 137 -23.67 20.60 -8.76
N ARG A 138 -23.68 21.70 -7.99
CA ARG A 138 -22.74 21.87 -6.87
C ARG A 138 -22.89 20.79 -5.80
N LYS A 139 -24.12 20.43 -5.44
CA LYS A 139 -24.37 19.38 -4.44
C LYS A 139 -23.93 18.00 -4.95
N ASN A 140 -24.22 17.67 -6.21
CA ASN A 140 -23.77 16.43 -6.82
C ASN A 140 -22.25 16.35 -6.87
N SER A 141 -21.58 17.42 -7.32
CA SER A 141 -20.11 17.49 -7.33
C SER A 141 -19.50 17.30 -5.94
N LEU A 142 -20.10 17.87 -4.89
CA LEU A 142 -19.64 17.65 -3.51
C LEU A 142 -19.82 16.20 -3.06
N VAL A 143 -20.92 15.55 -3.43
CA VAL A 143 -21.16 14.13 -3.11
C VAL A 143 -20.15 13.24 -3.84
N ASP A 144 -19.90 13.51 -5.12
CA ASP A 144 -18.93 12.77 -5.93
C ASP A 144 -17.51 12.93 -5.37
N LEU A 145 -17.07 14.16 -5.06
CA LEU A 145 -15.77 14.42 -4.42
C LEU A 145 -15.66 13.76 -3.05
N SER A 146 -16.73 13.77 -2.24
CA SER A 146 -16.74 13.09 -0.95
C SER A 146 -16.62 11.57 -1.10
N SER A 147 -17.27 11.00 -2.13
CA SER A 147 -17.17 9.57 -2.44
C SER A 147 -15.77 9.21 -2.90
N GLU A 148 -15.19 9.97 -3.81
CA GLU A 148 -13.80 9.77 -4.27
C GLU A 148 -12.80 9.88 -3.13
N ASN A 149 -12.93 10.89 -2.27
CA ASN A 149 -12.07 11.03 -1.10
C ASN A 149 -12.19 9.82 -0.15
N SER A 150 -13.41 9.31 0.09
CA SER A 150 -13.62 8.11 0.90
C SER A 150 -12.97 6.87 0.28
N LEU A 151 -13.03 6.72 -1.05
CA LEU A 151 -12.37 5.64 -1.78
C LEU A 151 -10.85 5.73 -1.63
N ILE A 152 -10.27 6.91 -1.87
CA ILE A 152 -8.83 7.15 -1.72
C ILE A 152 -8.37 6.85 -0.28
N GLN A 153 -9.10 7.30 0.74
CA GLN A 153 -8.77 7.01 2.15
C GLN A 153 -8.76 5.50 2.45
N ARG A 154 -9.71 4.76 1.88
CA ARG A 154 -9.76 3.30 2.01
C ARG A 154 -8.58 2.63 1.30
N GLU A 155 -8.23 3.08 0.11
CA GLU A 155 -7.07 2.57 -0.63
C GLU A 155 -5.76 2.84 0.11
N VAL A 156 -5.58 4.04 0.66
CA VAL A 156 -4.42 4.40 1.49
C VAL A 156 -4.34 3.50 2.73
N SER A 157 -5.46 3.28 3.41
CA SER A 157 -5.51 2.42 4.60
C SER A 157 -5.21 0.95 4.25
N SER A 158 -5.75 0.47 3.12
CA SER A 158 -5.45 -0.89 2.61
C SER A 158 -3.97 -1.04 2.22
N LEU A 159 -3.38 -0.04 1.59
CA LEU A 159 -1.98 -0.05 1.21
C LEU A 159 -1.07 0.00 2.44
N HIS A 160 -1.42 0.82 3.42
CA HIS A 160 -0.73 0.89 4.71
C HIS A 160 -0.74 -0.46 5.41
N GLN A 161 -1.90 -1.12 5.49
CA GLN A 161 -2.01 -2.45 6.10
C GLN A 161 -1.14 -3.48 5.36
N LYS A 162 -1.20 -3.50 4.02
CA LYS A 162 -0.38 -4.40 3.22
C LYS A 162 1.12 -4.17 3.44
N LEU A 163 1.54 -2.91 3.52
CA LEU A 163 2.93 -2.55 3.80
C LEU A 163 3.36 -3.03 5.19
N GLN A 164 2.52 -2.85 6.21
CA GLN A 164 2.81 -3.35 7.56
C GLN A 164 2.94 -4.88 7.59
N ASP A 165 2.04 -5.58 6.89
CA ASP A 165 2.10 -7.04 6.77
C ASP A 165 3.38 -7.50 6.06
N ASP A 166 3.77 -6.82 4.97
CA ASP A 166 4.96 -7.17 4.21
C ASP A 166 6.25 -6.84 4.99
N ILE A 167 6.28 -5.74 5.76
CA ILE A 167 7.36 -5.45 6.72
C ILE A 167 7.43 -6.55 7.79
N GLY A 168 6.28 -6.97 8.34
CA GLY A 168 6.19 -8.04 9.32
C GLY A 168 6.73 -9.37 8.79
N LYS A 169 6.34 -9.75 7.57
CA LYS A 169 6.86 -10.93 6.87
C LYS A 169 8.36 -10.82 6.64
N MET A 170 8.84 -9.69 6.13
CA MET A 170 10.27 -9.46 5.89
C MET A 170 11.08 -9.59 7.18
N ARG A 171 10.59 -9.03 8.29
CA ARG A 171 11.22 -9.20 9.62
C ARG A 171 11.26 -10.66 10.04
N HIS A 172 10.18 -11.41 9.80
CA HIS A 172 10.16 -12.84 10.11
C HIS A 172 11.15 -13.64 9.25
N PHE A 173 11.22 -13.36 7.95
CA PHE A 173 12.20 -13.97 7.05
C PHE A 173 13.64 -13.66 7.48
N ILE A 174 13.96 -12.40 7.77
CA ILE A 174 15.29 -12.03 8.28
C ILE A 174 15.62 -12.78 9.58
N GLN A 175 14.67 -12.90 10.49
CA GLN A 175 14.88 -13.63 11.74
C GLN A 175 15.11 -15.13 11.49
N LEU A 176 14.37 -15.71 10.55
CA LEU A 176 14.53 -17.10 10.13
C LEU A 176 15.91 -17.32 9.49
N ASP A 177 16.33 -16.44 8.59
CA ASP A 177 17.64 -16.50 7.93
C ASP A 177 18.78 -16.38 8.94
N ILE A 178 18.67 -15.46 9.91
CA ILE A 178 19.64 -15.33 11.00
C ILE A 178 19.70 -16.61 11.84
N ASN A 179 18.54 -17.23 12.11
CA ASN A 179 18.48 -18.46 12.90
C ASN A 179 19.10 -19.64 12.14
N ASN A 180 18.82 -19.77 10.83
CA ASN A 180 19.44 -20.77 9.96
C ASN A 180 20.95 -20.56 9.90
N TYR A 181 21.41 -19.34 9.66
CA TYR A 181 22.84 -19.02 9.64
C TYR A 181 23.53 -19.36 10.97
N LYS A 182 22.88 -19.07 12.11
CA LYS A 182 23.40 -19.48 13.42
C LYS A 182 23.43 -20.99 13.59
N ALA A 183 22.45 -21.71 13.06
CA ALA A 183 22.42 -23.17 13.08
C ALA A 183 23.56 -23.75 12.24
N ASP A 184 23.75 -23.24 11.02
CA ASP A 184 24.84 -23.63 10.12
C ASP A 184 26.21 -23.40 10.75
N ILE A 185 26.44 -22.22 11.35
CA ILE A 185 27.69 -21.94 12.08
C ILE A 185 27.90 -22.95 13.22
N ARG A 186 26.87 -23.26 13.99
CA ARG A 186 27.00 -24.23 15.11
C ARG A 186 27.29 -25.62 14.58
N GLU A 187 26.69 -26.03 13.47
CA GLU A 187 26.98 -27.30 12.83
C GLU A 187 28.43 -27.36 12.34
N GLU A 188 28.91 -26.30 11.67
CA GLU A 188 30.31 -26.20 11.26
C GLU A 188 31.27 -26.21 12.45
N GLN A 189 30.94 -25.50 13.53
CA GLN A 189 31.72 -25.51 14.76
C GLN A 189 31.78 -26.92 15.36
N LYS A 190 30.64 -27.63 15.44
CA LYS A 190 30.59 -29.02 15.92
C LYS A 190 31.41 -29.94 15.02
N LYS A 191 31.38 -29.75 13.70
CA LYS A 191 32.20 -30.51 12.75
C LYS A 191 33.69 -30.27 12.97
N LYS A 192 34.10 -29.02 13.19
CA LYS A 192 35.50 -28.67 13.53
C LYS A 192 35.91 -29.31 14.86
N GLU A 193 35.06 -29.24 15.88
CA GLU A 193 35.31 -29.87 17.19
C GLU A 193 35.51 -31.38 17.08
N LEU A 194 34.63 -32.08 16.35
CA LEU A 194 34.78 -33.51 16.09
C LEU A 194 36.07 -33.84 15.31
N ASN A 195 36.48 -32.97 14.39
CA ASN A 195 37.74 -33.15 13.67
C ASN A 195 38.95 -32.96 14.58
N ILE A 196 38.92 -31.96 15.48
CA ILE A 196 39.96 -31.75 16.49
C ILE A 196 40.08 -32.99 17.37
N GLN A 197 38.96 -33.47 17.93
CA GLN A 197 38.95 -34.68 18.78
C GLN A 197 39.43 -35.93 18.03
N ARG A 198 39.12 -36.06 16.74
CA ARG A 198 39.63 -37.16 15.92
C ARG A 198 41.14 -37.08 15.74
N ILE A 199 41.67 -35.89 15.46
CA ILE A 199 43.11 -35.65 15.29
C ILE A 199 43.83 -35.91 16.62
N ASP A 200 43.28 -35.43 17.73
CA ASP A 200 43.81 -35.64 19.07
C ASP A 200 43.89 -37.14 19.40
N ASN A 201 42.79 -37.89 19.23
CA ASN A 201 42.81 -39.35 19.41
C ASN A 201 43.83 -40.05 18.50
N LYS A 202 43.95 -39.64 17.23
CA LYS A 202 44.96 -40.20 16.32
C LYS A 202 46.38 -39.88 16.79
N PHE A 203 46.61 -38.68 17.29
CA PHE A 203 47.89 -38.26 17.84
C PHE A 203 48.25 -39.07 19.11
N THR A 204 47.30 -39.27 20.03
CA THR A 204 47.50 -40.10 21.22
C THR A 204 47.86 -41.54 20.88
N ILE A 205 47.15 -42.15 19.93
CA ILE A 205 47.44 -43.53 19.48
C ILE A 205 48.83 -43.60 18.85
N SER A 206 49.13 -42.72 17.88
CA SER A 206 50.44 -42.66 17.23
C SER A 206 51.59 -42.40 18.22
N SER A 207 51.38 -41.56 19.23
CA SER A 207 52.35 -41.34 20.30
C SER A 207 52.56 -42.59 21.16
N GLY A 208 51.52 -43.40 21.36
CA GLY A 208 51.59 -44.71 22.00
C GLY A 208 52.42 -45.69 21.18
N ASP A 209 52.13 -45.79 19.88
CA ASP A 209 52.86 -46.64 18.93
C ASP A 209 54.36 -46.28 18.91
N VAL A 210 54.71 -44.98 18.80
CA VAL A 210 56.11 -44.51 18.85
C VAL A 210 56.79 -44.89 20.16
N ARG A 211 56.08 -44.84 21.30
CA ARG A 211 56.65 -45.25 22.59
C ARG A 211 56.90 -46.76 22.63
N THR A 212 55.97 -47.55 22.13
CA THR A 212 56.14 -49.01 22.02
C THR A 212 57.30 -49.36 21.08
N ASP A 213 57.44 -48.66 19.96
CA ASP A 213 58.57 -48.82 19.04
C ASP A 213 59.91 -48.50 19.74
N ILE A 214 59.96 -47.42 20.54
CA ILE A 214 61.15 -47.10 21.34
C ILE A 214 61.46 -48.20 22.37
N GLU A 215 60.45 -48.72 23.07
CA GLU A 215 60.64 -49.80 24.04
C GLU A 215 61.12 -51.09 23.35
N ALA A 216 60.59 -51.42 22.17
CA ALA A 216 61.03 -52.54 21.35
C ALA A 216 62.49 -52.38 20.89
N LEU A 217 62.87 -51.20 20.39
CA LEU A 217 64.25 -50.88 19.99
C LEU A 217 65.23 -50.97 21.17
N LYS A 218 64.81 -50.53 22.37
CA LYS A 218 65.64 -50.66 23.59
C LYS A 218 65.86 -52.13 23.95
N TRP A 219 64.85 -52.98 23.80
CA TRP A 219 64.97 -54.42 24.04
C TRP A 219 65.90 -55.09 23.03
N GLU A 220 65.74 -54.76 21.74
CA GLU A 220 66.56 -55.30 20.67
C GLU A 220 68.04 -54.91 20.82
N THR A 221 68.31 -53.63 21.10
CA THR A 221 69.67 -53.13 21.33
C THR A 221 70.33 -53.84 22.51
N THR A 222 69.59 -54.03 23.61
CA THR A 222 70.10 -54.72 24.82
C THR A 222 70.44 -56.17 24.50
N ARG A 223 69.57 -56.87 23.76
CA ARG A 223 69.80 -58.24 23.34
C ARG A 223 71.04 -58.36 22.44
N MET A 224 71.18 -57.46 21.46
CA MET A 224 72.34 -57.45 20.56
C MET A 224 73.64 -57.18 21.33
N ALA A 225 73.64 -56.23 22.26
CA ALA A 225 74.79 -55.93 23.11
C ALA A 225 75.20 -57.14 23.99
N LEU A 226 74.21 -57.83 24.58
CA LEU A 226 74.46 -59.04 25.39
C LEU A 226 75.06 -60.17 24.55
N MET A 227 74.54 -60.40 23.34
CA MET A 227 75.09 -61.39 22.41
C MET A 227 76.52 -61.04 21.98
N GLY A 228 76.80 -59.75 21.75
CA GLY A 228 78.15 -59.27 21.46
C GLY A 228 79.13 -59.54 22.61
N LEU A 229 78.71 -59.25 23.84
CA LEU A 229 79.52 -59.50 25.05
C LEU A 229 79.78 -60.99 25.27
N PHE A 230 78.75 -61.84 25.06
CA PHE A 230 78.90 -63.29 25.11
C PHE A 230 79.84 -63.81 24.02
N GLY A 231 79.73 -63.29 22.80
CA GLY A 231 80.62 -63.62 21.69
C GLY A 231 82.09 -63.28 21.98
N LEU A 232 82.36 -62.11 22.57
CA LEU A 232 83.70 -61.73 23.02
C LEU A 232 84.25 -62.65 24.11
N ALA A 233 83.42 -63.03 25.08
CA ALA A 233 83.82 -63.95 26.15
C ALA A 233 84.18 -65.34 25.61
N VAL A 234 83.36 -65.89 24.71
CA VAL A 234 83.62 -67.17 24.03
C VAL A 234 84.89 -67.09 23.18
N PHE A 235 85.09 -65.99 22.45
CA PHE A 235 86.29 -65.78 21.64
C PHE A 235 87.57 -65.71 22.51
N SER A 236 87.52 -64.98 23.62
CA SER A 236 88.62 -64.91 24.59
C SER A 236 88.94 -66.30 25.17
N PHE A 237 87.92 -67.07 25.55
CA PHE A 237 88.10 -68.44 26.04
C PHE A 237 88.68 -69.37 24.96
N GLY A 238 88.26 -69.21 23.70
CA GLY A 238 88.81 -69.95 22.55
C GLY A 238 90.30 -69.67 22.34
N ILE A 239 90.72 -68.40 22.40
CA ILE A 239 92.15 -68.03 22.33
C ILE A 239 92.92 -68.63 23.51
N MET A 240 92.37 -68.55 24.73
CA MET A 240 93.01 -69.12 25.92
C MET A 240 93.15 -70.64 25.80
N PHE A 241 92.12 -71.36 25.36
CA PHE A 241 92.14 -72.81 25.17
C PHE A 241 93.09 -73.23 24.04
N PHE A 242 93.10 -72.51 22.92
CA PHE A 242 94.04 -72.76 21.81
C PHE A 242 95.49 -72.57 22.25
N THR A 243 95.77 -71.49 23.00
CA THR A 243 97.11 -71.22 23.54
C THR A 243 97.51 -72.25 24.59
N SER A 244 96.58 -72.67 25.47
CA SER A 244 96.83 -73.70 26.49
C SER A 244 97.08 -75.08 25.88
N ASN A 245 96.36 -75.43 24.80
CA ASN A 245 96.59 -76.67 24.05
C ASN A 245 97.90 -76.64 23.26
N LYS A 246 98.30 -75.48 22.71
CA LYS A 246 99.62 -75.32 22.09
C LYS A 246 100.73 -75.46 23.14
N LYS A 247 100.57 -74.83 24.31
CA LYS A 247 101.51 -74.94 25.44
C LYS A 247 101.59 -76.37 25.99
N SER A 248 100.47 -77.08 26.09
CA SER A 248 100.46 -78.51 26.49
C SER A 248 101.12 -79.40 25.44
N LYS A 249 101.01 -79.09 24.14
CA LYS A 249 101.75 -79.80 23.07
C LYS A 249 103.25 -79.50 23.11
N GLU A 250 103.65 -78.27 23.42
CA GLU A 250 105.07 -77.93 23.63
C GLU A 250 105.64 -78.65 24.87
N ILE A 251 104.96 -78.61 26.02
CA ILE A 251 105.39 -79.30 27.25
C ILE A 251 105.42 -80.83 27.08
N SER A 252 104.45 -81.44 26.38
CA SER A 252 104.48 -82.88 26.11
C SER A 252 105.53 -83.28 25.07
N SER A 253 105.89 -82.39 24.13
CA SER A 253 107.05 -82.61 23.24
C SER A 253 108.39 -82.47 23.97
N GLU A 254 108.48 -81.61 24.99
CA GLU A 254 109.69 -81.42 25.82
C GLU A 254 109.87 -82.56 26.84
N VAL A 255 108.77 -83.08 27.42
CA VAL A 255 108.78 -84.29 28.28
C VAL A 255 109.07 -85.56 27.48
N SER A 256 108.69 -85.63 26.20
CA SER A 256 109.05 -86.74 25.31
C SER A 256 110.50 -86.68 24.82
N ALA A 257 111.10 -85.47 24.74
CA ALA A 257 112.52 -85.28 24.45
C ALA A 257 113.43 -85.61 25.66
N SER A 258 112.97 -85.34 26.89
CA SER A 258 113.73 -85.65 28.12
C SER A 258 113.81 -87.16 28.44
N LYS A 259 112.88 -87.99 27.93
CA LYS A 259 112.90 -89.45 28.13
C LYS A 259 113.82 -90.22 27.17
N ASN A 260 114.40 -89.57 26.15
CA ASN A 260 115.24 -90.22 25.13
C ASN A 260 116.71 -89.75 25.14
N GLY A 261 117.18 -89.18 26.26
CA GLY A 261 118.55 -88.66 26.44
C GLY A 261 119.33 -89.27 27.59
N ASN A 262 118.93 -90.45 28.11
CA ASN A 262 119.72 -91.22 29.08
C ASN A 262 120.16 -92.57 28.48
N THR A 263 121.06 -92.49 27.51
CA THR A 263 122.03 -93.55 27.18
C THR A 263 123.28 -92.89 26.60
N ASN A 264 124.27 -92.65 27.48
CA ASN A 264 125.71 -92.89 27.28
C ASN A 264 126.59 -91.84 27.95
N SER A 265 127.48 -92.37 28.81
CA SER A 265 128.72 -91.83 29.37
C SER A 265 128.63 -90.86 30.54
#